data_AF-A0A965MRS9-F1
#
_entry.id   AF-A0A965MRS9-F1
#
_cell.length_a   1.000
_cell.length_b   1.000
_cell.length_c   1.000
_cell.angle_alpha   90.00
_cell.angle_beta   90.00
_cell.angle_gamma   90.00
#
_symmetry.space_group_name_H-M   'P 1'
#
loop_
_entity.id
_entity.type
_entity.pdbx_description
1 polymer ?
#
loop_
_entity_poly.entity_id
_entity_poly.type
_entity_poly.pdbx_seq_one_letter_code
_entity_poly.pdbx_strand_id
1 'polypeptide(L)' 'MDWRHDAACRDADPELFFPIGNTGPALGQIEQAKAICRTCSVMDDCLRWAL' A
#
# COMPACT_ATOMS: atom_id res chain seq x y z
N MET A 1 -11.59 17.45 -0.07
CA MET A 1 -11.92 16.03 -0.27
C MET A 1 -10.94 15.21 0.53
N ASP A 2 -11.36 14.07 1.09
CA ASP A 2 -10.48 13.15 1.83
C ASP A 2 -9.78 12.22 0.83
N TRP A 3 -8.45 12.34 0.72
CA TRP A 3 -7.59 11.61 -0.22
C TRP A 3 -7.77 10.09 -0.17
N ARG A 4 -8.28 9.56 0.95
CA ARG A 4 -8.62 8.14 1.10
C ARG A 4 -9.69 7.64 0.13
N HIS A 5 -10.48 8.53 -0.48
CA HIS A 5 -11.46 8.16 -1.50
C HIS A 5 -10.80 7.82 -2.84
N ASP A 6 -9.64 8.41 -3.11
CA ASP A 6 -8.91 8.26 -4.37
C ASP A 6 -7.76 7.22 -4.27
N ALA A 7 -7.67 6.50 -3.15
CA ALA A 7 -6.62 5.53 -2.91
C ALA A 7 -6.84 4.25 -3.75
N ALA A 8 -5.88 3.93 -4.62
CA ALA A 8 -5.92 2.74 -5.47
C ALA A 8 -5.92 1.42 -4.68
N CYS A 9 -5.47 1.42 -3.43
CA CYS A 9 -5.46 0.24 -2.55
C CYS A 9 -6.84 -0.15 -2.01
N ARG A 10 -7.88 0.67 -2.19
CA ARG A 10 -9.24 0.39 -1.68
C ARG A 10 -9.86 -0.90 -2.22
N ASP A 11 -9.49 -1.27 -3.44
CA ASP A 11 -10.01 -2.48 -4.12
C ASP A 11 -9.07 -3.70 -3.94
N ALA A 12 -7.98 -3.54 -3.20
CA ALA A 12 -7.03 -4.61 -2.90
C ALA A 12 -7.35 -5.27 -1.55
N ASP A 13 -6.89 -6.51 -1.38
CA ASP A 13 -6.96 -7.20 -0.08
C ASP A 13 -6.17 -6.42 0.98
N PRO A 14 -6.79 -5.99 2.11
CA PRO A 14 -6.09 -5.28 3.17
C PRO A 14 -4.88 -6.03 3.72
N GLU A 15 -4.95 -7.37 3.82
CA GLU A 15 -3.88 -8.20 4.39
C GLU A 15 -2.57 -8.08 3.58
N LEU A 16 -2.67 -7.72 2.29
CA LEU A 16 -1.52 -7.47 1.42
C LEU A 16 -0.57 -6.41 1.99
N PHE A 17 -1.09 -5.43 2.71
CA PHE A 17 -0.32 -4.32 3.28
C PHE A 17 0.25 -4.61 4.67
N PHE A 18 -0.03 -5.80 5.23
CA PHE A 18 0.43 -6.24 6.56
C PHE A 18 1.21 -7.56 6.50
N PRO A 19 2.40 -7.59 5.88
CA PRO A 19 3.22 -8.79 5.77
C PRO A 19 3.76 -9.27 7.12
N ILE A 20 3.79 -10.59 7.31
CA ILE A 20 4.44 -11.20 8.48
C ILE A 20 5.94 -11.33 8.21
N GLY A 21 6.70 -10.40 8.77
CA GLY A 21 8.16 -10.32 8.60
C GLY A 21 8.58 -9.57 7.33
N ASN A 22 9.87 -9.60 7.04
CA ASN A 22 10.48 -8.85 5.93
C ASN A 22 11.47 -9.69 5.11
N THR A 23 11.37 -11.01 5.22
CA THR A 23 12.24 -11.97 4.52
C THR A 23 11.40 -13.09 3.89
N GLY A 24 12.00 -13.84 2.96
CA GLY A 24 11.36 -15.01 2.35
C GLY A 24 10.04 -14.64 1.66
N PRO A 25 8.93 -15.35 1.93
CA PRO A 25 7.62 -15.09 1.30
C PRO A 25 7.13 -13.65 1.46
N ALA A 26 7.49 -12.97 2.55
CA ALA A 26 7.08 -11.59 2.80
C ALA A 26 7.62 -10.62 1.74
N LEU A 27 8.76 -10.91 1.09
CA LEU A 27 9.31 -10.06 0.04
C LEU A 27 8.37 -9.96 -1.18
N GLY A 28 7.71 -11.07 -1.54
CA GLY A 28 6.73 -11.08 -2.62
C GLY A 28 5.49 -10.26 -2.28
N GLN A 29 4.98 -10.41 -1.05
CA GLN A 29 3.85 -9.63 -0.55
C GLN A 29 4.17 -8.13 -0.49
N ILE A 30 5.35 -7.76 0.01
CA ILE A 30 5.84 -6.38 0.07
C ILE A 30 5.94 -5.78 -1.34
N GLU A 31 6.52 -6.50 -2.31
CA GLU A 31 6.64 -5.98 -3.67
C GLU A 31 5.29 -5.85 -4.38
N GLN A 32 4.33 -6.74 -4.09
CA GLN A 32 2.98 -6.63 -4.60
C GLN A 32 2.23 -5.43 -3.98
N ALA A 33 2.35 -5.19 -2.67
CA ALA A 33 1.80 -4.00 -2.03
C ALA A 33 2.42 -2.71 -2.60
N LYS A 34 3.75 -2.68 -2.77
CA LYS A 34 4.45 -1.54 -3.38
C LYS A 34 4.04 -1.29 -4.82
N ALA A 35 3.74 -2.34 -5.60
CA ALA A 35 3.27 -2.17 -6.97
C ALA A 35 1.98 -1.34 -7.02
N ILE A 36 1.06 -1.55 -6.08
CA ILE A 36 -0.16 -0.75 -5.93
C ILE A 36 0.18 0.69 -5.52
N CYS A 37 1.06 0.87 -4.53
CA CYS A 37 1.45 2.20 -4.08
C CYS A 37 2.09 3.03 -5.21
N ARG A 38 2.93 2.40 -6.05
CA ARG A 38 3.62 3.06 -7.18
C ARG A 38 2.66 3.59 -8.25
N THR A 39 1.43 3.07 -8.33
CA THR A 39 0.40 3.54 -9.28
C THR A 39 -0.67 4.42 -8.61
N CYS A 40 -0.57 4.64 -7.29
CA CYS A 40 -1.58 5.35 -6.51
C CYS A 40 -1.40 6.88 -6.62
N SER A 41 -2.42 7.59 -7.06
CA SER A 41 -2.39 9.06 -7.23
C SER A 41 -2.23 9.83 -5.91
N VAL A 42 -2.58 9.20 -4.78
CA VAL A 42 -2.53 9.79 -3.44
C VAL A 42 -1.36 9.26 -2.60
N MET A 43 -0.33 8.70 -3.23
CA MET A 43 0.83 8.12 -2.53
C MET A 43 1.49 9.12 -1.57
N ASP A 44 1.65 10.38 -1.97
CA ASP A 44 2.31 11.41 -1.16
C ASP A 44 1.48 11.82 0.06
N ASP A 45 0.16 11.93 -0.08
CA ASP A 45 -0.74 12.24 1.05
C ASP A 45 -0.82 11.07 2.03
N CYS A 46 -0.85 9.84 1.51
CA CYS A 46 -0.80 8.61 2.30
C CYS A 46 0.49 8.54 3.12
N LEU A 47 1.66 8.78 2.48
CA LEU A 47 2.95 8.79 3.16
C LEU A 47 3.01 9.88 4.23
N ARG A 48 2.54 11.09 3.92
CA ARG A 48 2.53 12.21 4.87
C ARG A 48 1.66 11.94 6.10
N TRP A 49 0.56 11.20 5.93
CA TRP A 49 -0.30 10.83 7.05
C TRP A 49 0.29 9.71 7.92
N ALA A 50 1.10 8.83 7.33
CA ALA A 50 1.70 7.69 8.03
C ALA A 50 2.99 8.04 8.84
N LEU A 51 3.66 9.15 8.49
CA LEU A 51 4.85 9.67 9.17
C LEU A 51 4.49 10.60 10.33
#